data_AF-A0A2V2FEX5-F1
#
_entry.id   AF-A0A2V2FEX5-F1
#
_cell.length_a   1.000
_cell.length_b   1.000
_cell.length_c   1.000
_cell.angle_alpha   90.00
_cell.angle_beta   90.00
_cell.angle_gamma   90.00
#
_symmetry.space_group_name_H-M   'P 1'
#
loop_
_entity.id
_entity.type
_entity.pdbx_description
1 polymer ?
#
loop_
_entity_poly.entity_id
_entity_poly.type
_entity_poly.pdbx_seq_one_letter_code
_entity_poly.pdbx_strand_id
1 'polypeptide(L)'
;MSTTRYKIRLWEYDGEASVANAVTFDSFAEAEARFNDLRVSEEMPCVEFIKERIANGCIIGDEVLNVRQFTSVFDAITKDKPTLAGFLRSIPVIEAPWDAAFQKRYCSSCTAENCDACANEQFRNNPEWWLSLPAAEVEQ
;
A
#
# COMPACT_ATOMS: atom_id res chain seq x y z
N MET A 1 41.62 5.80 0.85
CA MET A 1 40.99 6.00 -0.47
C MET A 1 39.64 5.30 -0.42
N SER A 2 38.56 5.95 -0.85
CA SER A 2 37.24 5.30 -0.94
C SER A 2 36.89 5.03 -2.39
N THR A 3 36.14 3.96 -2.63
CA THR A 3 35.66 3.53 -3.94
C THR A 3 34.14 3.56 -3.94
N THR A 4 33.54 3.79 -5.10
CA THR A 4 32.08 3.65 -5.28
C THR A 4 31.78 2.28 -5.85
N ARG A 5 30.76 1.63 -5.31
CA ARG A 5 30.16 0.40 -5.82
C ARG A 5 28.67 0.62 -5.99
N TYR A 6 28.08 -0.01 -6.98
CA TYR A 6 26.66 -0.03 -7.22
C TYR A 6 26.10 -1.38 -6.80
N LYS A 7 24.88 -1.39 -6.28
CA LYS A 7 24.21 -2.59 -5.77
C LYS A 7 22.76 -2.57 -6.20
N ILE A 8 22.27 -3.68 -6.73
CA ILE A 8 20.85 -3.92 -6.91
C ILE A 8 20.41 -4.90 -5.82
N ARG A 9 19.49 -4.48 -4.94
CA ARG A 9 18.86 -5.38 -3.97
C ARG A 9 17.55 -5.89 -4.58
N LEU A 10 17.36 -7.20 -4.54
CA LEU A 10 16.19 -7.92 -5.04
C LEU A 10 15.48 -8.50 -3.82
N TRP A 11 14.22 -8.15 -3.63
CA TRP A 11 13.36 -8.78 -2.65
C TRP A 11 12.53 -9.82 -3.38
N GLU A 12 12.78 -11.09 -3.09
CA GLU A 12 12.06 -12.24 -3.65
C GLU A 12 11.14 -12.82 -2.58
N TYR A 13 9.91 -13.15 -2.95
CA TYR A 13 8.93 -13.78 -2.09
C TYR A 13 8.69 -15.21 -2.55
N ASP A 14 8.94 -16.18 -1.67
CA ASP A 14 8.82 -17.61 -1.98
C ASP A 14 7.44 -18.21 -1.61
N GLY A 15 6.51 -17.37 -1.13
CA GLY A 15 5.21 -17.80 -0.63
C GLY A 15 5.12 -17.91 0.90
N GLU A 16 6.26 -17.89 1.61
CA GLU A 16 6.31 -17.91 3.07
C GLU A 16 7.05 -16.70 3.64
N ALA A 17 8.19 -16.34 3.05
CA ALA A 17 9.04 -15.24 3.51
C ALA A 17 9.65 -14.44 2.35
N SER A 18 10.00 -13.19 2.64
CA SER A 18 10.80 -12.37 1.72
C SER A 18 12.28 -12.55 1.99
N VAL A 19 13.04 -12.87 0.95
CA VAL A 19 14.51 -12.97 0.99
C VAL A 19 15.11 -11.82 0.20
N ALA A 20 16.10 -11.15 0.79
CA ALA A 20 16.85 -10.09 0.13
C ALA A 20 18.13 -10.65 -0.51
N ASN A 21 18.14 -10.72 -1.84
CA ASN A 21 19.33 -10.98 -2.64
C ASN A 21 19.97 -9.67 -3.10
N ALA A 22 21.27 -9.69 -3.43
CA ALA A 22 21.94 -8.50 -3.94
C ALA A 22 23.01 -8.84 -4.99
N VAL A 23 23.08 -8.01 -6.02
CA VAL A 23 24.12 -8.07 -7.06
C VAL A 23 24.86 -6.74 -7.08
N THR A 24 26.19 -6.78 -7.10
CA THR A 24 27.04 -5.59 -7.06
C THR A 24 27.76 -5.37 -8.40
N PHE A 25 27.97 -4.11 -8.76
CA PHE A 25 28.59 -3.65 -9.99
C PHE A 25 29.58 -2.53 -9.69
N ASP A 26 30.65 -2.45 -10.47
CA ASP A 26 31.61 -1.34 -10.37
C ASP A 26 31.27 -0.19 -11.34
N SER A 27 30.35 -0.42 -12.30
CA SER A 27 29.88 0.53 -13.30
C SER A 27 28.43 0.95 -13.05
N PHE A 28 28.17 2.25 -13.04
CA PHE A 28 26.81 2.80 -12.95
C PHE A 28 25.94 2.36 -14.12
N ALA A 29 26.47 2.47 -15.35
CA ALA A 29 25.71 2.18 -16.55
C ALA A 29 25.30 0.71 -16.66
N GLU A 30 26.17 -0.21 -16.23
CA GLU A 30 25.85 -1.63 -16.19
C GLU A 30 24.79 -1.93 -15.11
N ALA A 31 24.92 -1.33 -13.93
CA ALA A 31 23.95 -1.47 -12.86
C ALA A 31 22.58 -0.90 -13.26
N GLU A 32 22.55 0.27 -13.88
CA GLU A 32 21.32 0.92 -14.33
C GLU A 32 20.63 0.11 -15.43
N ALA A 33 21.39 -0.38 -16.42
CA ALA A 33 20.85 -1.24 -17.46
C ALA A 33 20.24 -2.52 -16.87
N ARG A 34 20.94 -3.17 -15.93
CA ARG A 34 20.41 -4.37 -15.25
C ARG A 34 19.18 -4.05 -14.41
N PHE A 35 19.15 -2.93 -13.71
CA PHE A 35 18.00 -2.49 -12.90
C PHE A 35 16.75 -2.26 -13.77
N ASN A 36 16.92 -1.65 -14.94
CA ASN A 36 15.82 -1.38 -15.86
C ASN A 36 15.29 -2.64 -16.55
N ASP A 37 16.15 -3.63 -16.80
CA ASP A 37 15.79 -4.94 -17.37
C ASP A 37 14.99 -5.83 -16.39
N LEU A 38 15.15 -5.61 -15.07
CA LEU A 38 14.40 -6.37 -14.07
C LEU A 38 12.90 -6.06 -14.12
N ARG A 39 12.09 -7.12 -14.05
CA ARG A 39 10.63 -7.02 -13.98
C ARG A 39 10.17 -7.24 -12.54
N VAL A 40 9.54 -6.24 -11.95
CA VAL A 40 8.84 -6.41 -10.67
C VAL A 40 7.57 -7.24 -10.86
N SER A 41 7.32 -8.16 -9.93
CA SER A 41 6.19 -9.09 -9.94
C SER A 41 5.77 -9.39 -8.50
N GLU A 42 4.76 -10.25 -8.32
CA GLU A 42 4.40 -10.75 -6.98
C GLU A 42 5.53 -11.56 -6.33
N GLU A 43 6.25 -12.37 -7.12
CA GLU A 43 7.40 -13.17 -6.67
C GLU A 43 8.66 -12.31 -6.44
N MET A 44 8.78 -11.15 -7.09
CA MET A 44 9.85 -10.19 -6.87
C MET A 44 9.26 -8.78 -6.67
N PRO A 45 8.68 -8.52 -5.48
CA PRO A 45 7.86 -7.33 -5.24
C PRO A 45 8.64 -6.03 -5.18
N CYS A 46 9.95 -6.06 -4.95
CA CYS A 46 10.74 -4.85 -4.82
C CYS A 46 12.15 -5.04 -5.36
N VAL A 47 12.61 -4.07 -6.14
CA VAL A 47 14.01 -3.95 -6.55
C VAL A 47 14.51 -2.54 -6.21
N GLU A 48 15.68 -2.46 -5.58
CA GLU A 48 16.31 -1.21 -5.16
C GLU A 48 17.66 -1.05 -5.87
N PHE A 49 17.90 0.13 -6.44
CA PHE A 49 19.20 0.53 -6.98
C PHE A 49 19.92 1.42 -5.97
N ILE A 50 21.07 0.98 -5.49
CA ILE A 50 21.81 1.58 -4.38
C ILE A 50 23.24 1.92 -4.83
N LYS A 51 23.74 3.08 -4.42
CA LYS A 51 25.13 3.50 -4.54
C LYS A 51 25.81 3.41 -3.19
N GLU A 52 26.86 2.61 -3.09
CA GLU A 52 27.64 2.42 -1.87
C GLU A 52 29.00 3.10 -2.01
N ARG A 53 29.45 3.71 -0.91
CA ARG A 53 30.80 4.23 -0.75
C ARG A 53 31.55 3.28 0.18
N ILE A 54 32.63 2.70 -0.32
CA ILE A 54 33.43 1.69 0.38
C ILE A 54 34.78 2.28 0.76
N ALA A 55 35.22 2.09 1.99
CA ALA A 55 36.58 2.39 2.41
C ALA A 55 37.12 1.24 3.26
N ASN A 56 38.32 0.76 2.95
CA ASN A 56 38.97 -0.37 3.64
C ASN A 56 38.08 -1.62 3.76
N GLY A 57 37.26 -1.90 2.75
CA GLY A 57 36.33 -3.03 2.74
C GLY A 57 35.02 -2.80 3.51
N CYS A 58 34.85 -1.67 4.18
CA CYS A 58 33.62 -1.32 4.90
C CYS A 58 32.75 -0.36 4.09
N ILE A 59 31.42 -0.56 4.15
CA ILE A 59 30.46 0.43 3.67
C ILE A 59 30.49 1.61 4.64
N ILE A 60 30.86 2.78 4.13
CA ILE A 60 30.92 4.05 4.89
C ILE A 60 29.80 5.02 4.51
N GLY A 61 28.93 4.61 3.59
CA GLY A 61 27.70 5.31 3.23
C GLY A 61 27.01 4.61 2.06
N ASP A 62 25.69 4.67 2.05
CA ASP A 62 24.85 4.20 0.96
C ASP A 62 23.76 5.22 0.62
N GLU A 63 23.30 5.17 -0.63
CA GLU A 63 22.26 6.04 -1.17
C GLU A 63 21.36 5.21 -2.07
N VAL A 64 20.07 5.17 -1.77
CA VAL A 64 19.07 4.53 -2.65
C VAL A 64 18.78 5.50 -3.80
N LEU A 65 19.25 5.15 -4.99
CA LEU A 65 19.10 5.95 -6.21
C LEU A 65 17.72 5.78 -6.85
N ASN A 66 17.16 4.56 -6.81
CA ASN A 66 15.86 4.25 -7.40
C ASN A 66 15.24 3.02 -6.71
N VAL A 67 13.90 2.96 -6.68
CA VAL A 67 13.13 1.82 -6.19
C VAL A 67 11.99 1.55 -7.16
N ARG A 68 11.83 0.29 -7.57
CA ARG A 68 10.65 -0.17 -8.29
C ARG A 68 9.94 -1.21 -7.44
N GLN A 69 8.66 -0.98 -7.19
CA GLN A 69 7.80 -1.87 -6.41
C GLN A 69 6.66 -2.38 -7.27
N PHE A 70 6.32 -3.65 -7.08
CA PHE A 70 5.09 -4.23 -7.58
C PHE A 70 3.91 -3.64 -6.81
N THR A 71 2.91 -3.14 -7.52
CA THR A 71 1.65 -2.69 -6.90
C THR A 71 0.73 -3.90 -6.76
N SER A 72 0.46 -4.32 -5.52
CA SER A 72 -0.47 -5.41 -5.27
C SER A 72 -1.91 -4.99 -5.54
N VAL A 73 -2.82 -5.98 -5.65
CA VAL A 73 -4.26 -5.72 -5.73
C VAL A 73 -4.74 -4.95 -4.50
N PHE A 74 -4.20 -5.27 -3.33
CA PHE A 74 -4.48 -4.55 -2.10
C PHE A 74 -4.08 -3.08 -2.24
N ASP A 75 -2.84 -2.78 -2.60
CA ASP A 75 -2.34 -1.41 -2.77
C ASP A 75 -3.19 -0.64 -3.80
N ALA A 76 -3.56 -1.29 -4.91
CA ALA A 76 -4.38 -0.69 -5.94
C ALA A 76 -5.79 -0.33 -5.46
N ILE A 77 -6.39 -1.15 -4.58
CA ILE A 77 -7.71 -0.91 -4.01
C ILE A 77 -7.65 0.10 -2.87
N THR A 78 -6.59 0.09 -2.05
CA THR A 78 -6.47 0.92 -0.85
C THR A 78 -5.72 2.24 -1.08
N LYS A 79 -5.31 2.54 -2.32
CA LYS A 79 -4.54 3.76 -2.66
C LYS A 79 -5.19 5.07 -2.21
N ASP A 80 -6.53 5.15 -2.21
CA ASP A 80 -7.30 6.33 -1.82
C ASP A 80 -8.72 5.96 -1.36
N LYS A 81 -9.34 6.85 -0.58
CA LYS A 81 -10.67 6.61 0.00
C LYS A 81 -11.76 6.39 -1.07
N PRO A 82 -11.84 7.20 -2.15
CA PRO A 82 -12.83 6.96 -3.20
C PRO A 82 -12.70 5.58 -3.88
N THR A 83 -11.47 5.14 -4.16
CA THR A 83 -11.20 3.83 -4.76
C THR A 83 -11.62 2.71 -3.82
N LEU A 84 -11.23 2.77 -2.54
CA LEU A 84 -11.62 1.78 -1.55
C LEU A 84 -13.15 1.77 -1.35
N ALA A 85 -13.79 2.93 -1.28
CA ALA A 85 -15.25 3.03 -1.16
C ALA A 85 -15.97 2.44 -2.38
N GLY A 86 -15.45 2.67 -3.58
CA GLY A 86 -15.97 2.08 -4.82
C GLY A 86 -15.92 0.55 -4.79
N PHE A 87 -14.78 0.00 -4.35
CA PHE A 87 -14.64 -1.45 -4.15
C PHE A 87 -15.63 -1.97 -3.11
N LEU A 88 -15.71 -1.35 -1.93
CA LEU A 88 -16.63 -1.76 -0.87
C LEU A 88 -18.10 -1.76 -1.31
N ARG A 89 -18.52 -0.76 -2.10
CA ARG A 89 -19.88 -0.68 -2.67
C ARG A 89 -20.21 -1.84 -3.62
N SER A 90 -19.21 -2.45 -4.25
CA SER A 90 -19.40 -3.54 -5.22
C SER A 90 -19.57 -4.91 -4.56
N ILE A 91 -19.31 -5.03 -3.25
CA ILE A 91 -19.39 -6.29 -2.52
C ILE A 91 -20.86 -6.55 -2.14
N PRO A 92 -21.41 -7.76 -2.40
CA PRO A 92 -22.73 -8.12 -1.90
C PRO A 92 -22.67 -8.36 -0.39
N VAL A 93 -23.06 -7.34 0.38
CA VAL A 93 -23.12 -7.40 1.84
C VAL A 93 -24.50 -6.95 2.32
N ILE A 94 -25.09 -7.71 3.24
CA ILE A 94 -26.45 -7.47 3.76
C ILE A 94 -26.43 -6.53 4.97
N GLU A 95 -25.32 -6.51 5.72
CA GLU A 95 -25.12 -5.65 6.90
C GLU A 95 -23.68 -5.16 6.95
N ALA A 96 -23.40 -4.05 6.27
CA ALA A 96 -22.04 -3.57 6.20
C ALA A 96 -21.66 -2.73 7.45
N PRO A 97 -20.36 -2.57 7.74
CA PRO A 97 -19.91 -1.69 8.82
C PRO A 97 -20.42 -0.25 8.70
N TRP A 98 -20.56 0.26 7.48
CA TRP A 98 -21.11 1.60 7.24
C TRP A 98 -22.62 1.69 7.53
N ASP A 99 -23.38 0.61 7.33
CA ASP A 99 -24.80 0.56 7.68
C ASP A 99 -24.98 0.59 9.20
N ALA A 100 -24.19 -0.20 9.93
CA ALA A 100 -24.19 -0.19 11.39
C ALA A 100 -23.80 1.20 11.96
N ALA A 101 -22.79 1.85 11.36
CA ALA A 101 -22.39 3.20 11.74
C ALA A 101 -23.50 4.24 11.47
N PHE A 102 -24.17 4.14 10.32
CA PHE A 102 -25.32 4.98 9.98
C PHE A 102 -26.46 4.80 10.98
N GLN A 103 -26.85 3.56 11.25
CA GLN A 103 -27.93 3.23 12.18
C GLN A 103 -27.63 3.75 13.59
N LYS A 104 -26.41 3.51 14.10
CA LYS A 104 -25.99 3.99 15.42
C LYS A 104 -26.06 5.52 15.51
N ARG A 105 -25.66 6.23 14.45
CA ARG A 105 -25.55 7.70 14.46
C ARG A 105 -26.87 8.43 14.17
N TYR A 106 -27.71 7.88 13.30
CA TYR A 106 -28.91 8.57 12.82
C TYR A 106 -30.22 7.87 13.17
N CYS A 107 -30.25 6.53 13.26
CA CYS A 107 -31.48 5.79 13.52
C CYS A 107 -31.77 5.59 15.00
N SER A 108 -30.76 5.51 15.85
CA SER A 108 -30.89 5.21 17.29
C SER A 108 -31.84 6.16 18.05
N SER A 109 -31.98 7.40 17.59
CA SER A 109 -32.90 8.40 18.14
C SER A 109 -33.88 8.97 17.10
N CYS A 110 -34.07 8.27 15.97
CA CYS A 110 -34.96 8.73 14.91
C CYS A 110 -36.43 8.51 15.31
N THR A 111 -37.28 9.50 15.06
CA THR A 111 -38.73 9.44 15.33
C THR A 111 -39.57 9.11 14.10
N ALA A 112 -38.94 8.94 12.93
CA ALA A 112 -39.65 8.60 11.71
C ALA A 112 -40.22 7.18 11.79
N GLU A 113 -41.48 7.01 11.38
CA GLU A 113 -42.17 5.71 11.37
C GLU A 113 -41.57 4.75 10.33
N ASN A 114 -41.05 5.27 9.23
CA ASN A 114 -40.42 4.51 8.16
C ASN A 114 -39.24 5.29 7.53
N CYS A 115 -38.53 4.64 6.60
CA CYS A 115 -37.36 5.20 5.92
C CYS A 115 -37.66 5.76 4.52
N ASP A 116 -38.92 5.97 4.15
CA ASP A 116 -39.31 6.35 2.78
C ASP A 116 -38.80 7.76 2.42
N ALA A 117 -38.73 8.67 3.40
CA ALA A 117 -38.23 10.03 3.26
C ALA A 117 -37.12 10.32 4.28
N CYS A 118 -36.01 9.57 4.20
CA CYS A 118 -34.91 9.73 5.14
C CYS A 118 -34.18 11.09 4.94
N ALA A 119 -34.18 11.95 5.96
CA ALA A 119 -33.42 13.21 5.95
C ALA A 119 -31.90 13.01 5.81
N ASN A 120 -31.40 11.80 6.09
CA ASN A 120 -29.99 11.43 6.05
C ASN A 120 -29.65 10.49 4.88
N GLU A 121 -30.50 10.40 3.85
CA GLU A 121 -30.36 9.44 2.74
C GLU A 121 -28.97 9.49 2.07
N GLN A 122 -28.34 10.66 1.99
CA GLN A 122 -26.99 10.84 1.44
C GLN A 122 -25.89 10.04 2.17
N PHE A 123 -26.12 9.64 3.43
CA PHE A 123 -25.18 8.86 4.24
C PHE A 123 -25.54 7.37 4.27
N ARG A 124 -26.73 7.00 3.79
CA ARG A 124 -27.21 5.62 3.78
C ARG A 124 -26.45 4.80 2.74
N ASN A 125 -26.05 3.57 3.09
CA ASN A 125 -25.27 2.68 2.21
C ASN A 125 -24.06 3.40 1.55
N ASN A 126 -23.37 4.24 2.31
CA ASN A 126 -22.30 5.10 1.80
C ASN A 126 -20.95 4.79 2.47
N PRO A 127 -20.15 3.85 1.91
CA PRO A 127 -18.81 3.53 2.43
C PRO A 127 -17.85 4.72 2.46
N GLU A 128 -17.96 5.66 1.54
CA GLU A 128 -17.04 6.80 1.45
C GLU A 128 -17.24 7.80 2.60
N TRP A 129 -18.50 8.04 2.95
CA TRP A 129 -18.85 8.77 4.17
C TRP A 129 -18.27 8.06 5.40
N TRP A 130 -18.46 6.74 5.49
CA TRP A 130 -17.96 5.95 6.61
C TRP A 130 -16.42 6.00 6.73
N LEU A 131 -15.68 5.91 5.62
CA LEU A 131 -14.20 6.07 5.57
C LEU A 131 -13.73 7.49 5.93
N SER A 132 -14.64 8.46 5.99
CA SER A 132 -14.35 9.84 6.40
C SER A 132 -14.60 10.08 7.88
N LEU A 133 -15.22 9.13 8.59
CA LEU A 133 -15.37 9.20 10.04
C LEU A 133 -14.02 9.03 10.74
N PRO A 134 -13.84 9.62 11.93
CA PRO A 134 -12.67 9.32 12.75
C PRO A 134 -12.66 7.83 13.09
N ALA A 135 -11.48 7.21 13.09
CA ALA A 135 -11.33 5.86 13.61
C ALA A 135 -11.86 5.84 15.05
N ALA A 136 -12.74 4.90 15.38
CA ALA A 136 -13.10 4.68 16.77
C ALA A 136 -11.82 4.27 17.51
N GLU A 137 -11.51 4.92 18.63
CA GLU A 137 -10.49 4.44 19.55
C GLU A 137 -10.92 3.04 19.99
N VAL A 138 -10.24 2.03 19.45
CA VAL A 138 -10.40 0.66 19.92
C VAL A 138 -9.64 0.61 21.25
N GLU A 139 -10.37 0.65 22.36
CA GLU A 139 -9.81 0.19 23.63
C GLU A 139 -9.35 -1.26 23.41
N GLN A 140 -8.03 -1.46 23.44
CA GLN A 140 -7.39 -2.77 23.35
C GLN A 140 -7.51 -3.52 24.67
#